data_AF-A0AAW1TY52-F1
#
_entry.id   AF-A0AAW1TY52-F1
#
_cell.length_a   1.000
_cell.length_b   1.000
_cell.length_c   1.000
_cell.angle_alpha   90.00
_cell.angle_beta   90.00
_cell.angle_gamma   90.00
#
_symmetry.space_group_name_H-M   'P 1'
#
loop_
_entity.id
_entity.type
_entity.pdbx_description
1 polymer ?
#
loop_
_entity_poly.entity_id
_entity_poly.type
_entity_poly.pdbx_seq_one_letter_code
_entity_poly.pdbx_strand_id
1 'polypeptide(L)'
;MFKQLLGKIAGLEAAVTFNGDVIEEIRTAFDSLKKENQILKRETDKLRMEVEKFKGEFCTIKNQTNASKLAADVSARKKNVIMFGVKDKLEITQVLQKLEISVKQEDVRVKQIPTRKEVNPCLVCFPNEGINDLVMKKKGSEGYFNLQIYGT
;
A
#
# COMPACT_ATOMS: atom_id res chain seq x y z
N MET A 1 88.07 -12.34 21.94
CA MET A 1 87.47 -11.50 20.90
C MET A 1 86.58 -12.30 19.93
N PHE A 2 87.09 -13.37 19.31
CA PHE A 2 86.33 -14.19 18.34
C PHE A 2 85.02 -14.80 18.90
N LYS A 3 85.04 -15.40 20.10
CA LYS A 3 83.84 -15.96 20.75
C LYS A 3 82.73 -14.92 21.00
N GLN A 4 83.10 -13.68 21.37
CA GLN A 4 82.12 -12.60 21.55
C GLN A 4 81.50 -12.17 20.22
N LEU A 5 82.26 -12.22 19.13
CA LEU A 5 81.80 -11.86 17.80
C LEU A 5 80.81 -12.90 17.25
N LEU A 6 81.10 -14.19 17.46
CA LEU A 6 80.17 -15.29 17.14
C LEU A 6 78.85 -15.20 17.92
N GLY A 7 78.91 -14.88 19.22
CA GLY A 7 77.69 -14.71 20.02
C GLY A 7 76.80 -13.55 19.53
N LYS A 8 77.41 -12.45 19.07
CA LYS A 8 76.68 -11.33 18.46
C LYS A 8 76.04 -11.71 17.13
N ILE A 9 76.74 -12.48 16.29
CA ILE A 9 76.20 -12.96 15.00
C ILE A 9 75.00 -13.87 15.24
N ALA A 10 75.11 -14.86 16.14
CA ALA A 10 74.00 -15.77 16.46
C ALA A 10 72.78 -15.02 17.03
N GLY A 11 73.01 -13.99 17.85
CA GLY A 11 71.93 -13.14 18.36
C GLY A 11 71.24 -12.30 17.28
N LEU A 12 71.99 -11.81 16.29
CA LEU A 12 71.43 -11.11 15.13
C LEU A 12 70.64 -12.05 14.22
N GLU A 13 71.13 -13.26 13.97
CA GLU A 13 70.42 -14.28 13.20
C GLU A 13 69.08 -14.65 13.85
N ALA A 14 69.07 -14.89 15.16
CA ALA A 14 67.84 -15.18 15.91
C ALA A 14 66.83 -14.02 15.84
N ALA A 15 67.28 -12.77 15.95
CA ALA A 15 66.42 -11.59 15.86
C ALA A 15 65.86 -11.39 14.44
N VAL A 16 66.66 -11.65 13.40
CA VAL A 16 66.21 -11.57 12.00
C VAL A 16 65.17 -12.64 11.71
N THR A 17 65.38 -13.89 12.16
CA THR A 17 64.41 -14.97 12.01
C THR A 17 63.10 -14.66 12.72
N PHE A 18 63.15 -14.24 13.99
CA PHE A 18 61.95 -13.87 14.76
C PHE A 18 61.14 -12.75 14.08
N ASN A 19 61.81 -11.72 13.55
CA ASN A 19 61.13 -10.66 12.81
C ASN A 19 60.52 -11.16 11.49
N GLY A 20 61.17 -12.12 10.82
CA GLY A 20 60.67 -12.77 9.62
C GLY A 20 59.35 -13.51 9.86
N ASP A 21 59.30 -14.32 10.91
CA ASP A 21 58.11 -15.10 11.28
C ASP A 21 56.92 -14.18 11.61
N VAL A 22 57.14 -13.13 12.41
CA VAL A 22 56.10 -12.14 12.74
C VAL A 22 55.59 -11.41 11.49
N ILE A 23 56.47 -11.09 10.53
CA ILE A 23 56.05 -10.47 9.26
C ILE A 23 55.16 -11.44 8.46
N GLU A 24 55.47 -12.73 8.45
CA GLU A 24 54.69 -13.74 7.73
C GLU A 24 53.31 -13.99 8.38
N GLU A 25 53.24 -14.00 9.71
CA GLU A 25 51.97 -14.05 10.45
C GLU A 25 51.09 -12.84 10.14
N ILE A 26 51.66 -11.63 10.15
CA ILE A 26 50.94 -10.40 9.81
C ILE A 26 50.41 -10.46 8.36
N ARG A 27 51.22 -10.93 7.41
CA ARG A 27 50.79 -11.10 6.01
C ARG A 27 49.62 -12.07 5.89
N THR A 28 49.72 -13.21 6.57
CA THR A 28 48.67 -14.23 6.57
C THR A 28 47.36 -13.70 7.16
N ALA A 29 47.44 -12.99 8.29
CA ALA A 29 46.29 -12.35 8.91
C ALA A 29 45.68 -11.28 7.99
N PHE A 30 46.51 -10.46 7.34
CA PHE A 30 46.07 -9.44 6.40
C PHE A 30 45.33 -10.05 5.20
N ASP A 31 45.85 -11.14 4.63
CA ASP A 31 45.20 -11.83 3.51
C ASP A 31 43.87 -12.49 3.92
N SER A 32 43.78 -13.01 5.16
CA SER A 32 42.52 -13.52 5.72
C SER A 32 41.49 -12.40 5.85
N LEU A 33 41.86 -11.28 6.48
CA LEU A 33 40.99 -10.11 6.64
C LEU A 33 40.52 -9.55 5.30
N LYS A 34 41.41 -9.54 4.29
CA LYS A 34 41.06 -9.11 2.92
C LYS A 34 40.00 -10.03 2.29
N LYS A 35 40.11 -11.34 2.47
CA LYS A 35 39.11 -12.31 1.99
C LYS A 35 37.77 -12.14 2.70
N GLU A 36 37.78 -12.00 4.03
CA GLU A 36 36.57 -11.76 4.82
C GLU A 36 35.87 -10.47 4.41
N ASN A 37 36.61 -9.38 4.21
CA ASN A 37 36.07 -8.11 3.75
C ASN A 37 35.41 -8.23 2.36
N GLN A 38 36.00 -9.01 1.44
CA GLN A 38 35.36 -9.30 0.16
C GLN A 38 34.07 -10.12 0.29
N ILE A 39 34.01 -11.05 1.23
CA ILE A 39 32.79 -11.82 1.51
C ILE A 39 31.70 -10.89 2.04
N LEU A 40 32.01 -10.08 3.05
CA LEU A 40 31.08 -9.12 3.64
C LEU A 40 30.54 -8.12 2.61
N LYS A 41 31.37 -7.65 1.67
CA LYS A 41 30.91 -6.81 0.56
C LYS A 41 29.88 -7.51 -0.31
N ARG A 42 30.14 -8.76 -0.70
CA ARG A 42 29.19 -9.56 -1.49
C ARG A 42 27.88 -9.82 -0.75
N GLU A 43 27.95 -10.09 0.55
CA GLU A 43 26.75 -10.28 1.39
C GLU A 43 25.95 -8.98 1.54
N THR A 44 26.64 -7.86 1.73
CA THR A 44 26.01 -6.53 1.77
C THR A 44 25.27 -6.22 0.46
N ASP A 45 25.90 -6.52 -0.68
CA ASP A 45 25.27 -6.32 -1.99
C ASP A 45 24.05 -7.23 -2.18
N LYS A 46 24.10 -8.48 -1.73
CA LYS A 46 22.95 -9.40 -1.74
C LYS A 46 21.80 -8.86 -0.90
N LEU A 47 22.06 -8.45 0.34
CA LEU A 47 21.05 -7.88 1.23
C LEU A 47 20.43 -6.61 0.64
N ARG A 48 21.25 -5.76 0.00
CA ARG A 48 20.75 -4.57 -0.69
C ARG A 48 19.77 -4.93 -1.81
N MET A 49 20.08 -5.94 -2.62
CA MET A 49 19.17 -6.40 -3.68
C MET A 49 17.87 -6.97 -3.11
N GLU A 50 17.94 -7.75 -2.03
CA GLU A 50 16.76 -8.30 -1.35
C GLU A 50 15.86 -7.19 -0.78
N VAL A 51 16.45 -6.16 -0.17
CA VAL A 51 15.71 -4.99 0.33
C VAL A 51 14.98 -4.26 -0.79
N GLU A 52 15.63 -4.05 -1.94
CA GLU A 52 14.97 -3.42 -3.09
C GLU A 52 13.84 -4.29 -3.66
N LYS A 53 14.03 -5.61 -3.70
CA LYS A 53 12.96 -6.55 -4.07
C LYS A 53 11.76 -6.44 -3.13
N PHE A 54 11.99 -6.46 -1.81
CA PHE A 54 10.92 -6.33 -0.82
C PHE A 54 10.19 -4.98 -0.91
N LYS A 55 10.90 -3.87 -1.20
CA LYS A 55 10.26 -2.57 -1.47
C LYS A 55 9.31 -2.66 -2.67
N GLY A 56 9.72 -3.33 -3.76
CA GLY A 56 8.88 -3.53 -4.93
C GLY A 56 7.62 -4.36 -4.65
N GLU A 57 7.78 -5.46 -3.92
CA GLU A 57 6.67 -6.32 -3.48
C GLU A 57 5.70 -5.55 -2.56
N PHE A 58 6.22 -4.77 -1.61
CA PHE A 58 5.41 -3.95 -0.72
C PHE A 58 4.59 -2.90 -1.47
N CYS A 59 5.20 -2.20 -2.44
CA CYS A 59 4.49 -1.25 -3.31
C CYS A 59 3.34 -1.92 -4.08
N THR A 60 3.56 -3.13 -4.57
CA THR A 60 2.55 -3.91 -5.28
C THR A 60 1.37 -4.26 -4.37
N ILE A 61 1.65 -4.79 -3.17
CA ILE A 61 0.62 -5.13 -2.18
C ILE A 61 -0.17 -3.90 -1.74
N LYS A 62 0.51 -2.76 -1.52
CA LYS A 62 -0.14 -1.49 -1.17
C LYS A 62 -1.12 -1.05 -2.26
N ASN A 63 -0.71 -1.13 -3.53
CA ASN A 63 -1.56 -0.75 -4.65
C ASN A 63 -2.76 -1.68 -4.80
N GLN A 64 -2.56 -2.99 -4.69
CA GLN A 64 -3.65 -3.98 -4.71
C GLN A 64 -4.64 -3.75 -3.56
N THR A 65 -4.15 -3.47 -2.35
CA THR A 65 -4.99 -3.18 -1.19
C THR A 65 -5.83 -1.93 -1.41
N ASN A 66 -5.24 -0.86 -1.95
CA ASN A 66 -5.95 0.37 -2.26
C ASN A 66 -7.01 0.15 -3.36
N ALA A 67 -6.68 -0.61 -4.41
CA ALA A 67 -7.62 -0.96 -5.47
C ALA A 67 -8.80 -1.77 -4.92
N SER A 68 -8.55 -2.76 -4.06
CA SER A 68 -9.60 -3.55 -3.41
C SER A 68 -10.49 -2.71 -2.49
N LYS A 69 -9.90 -1.79 -1.71
CA LYS A 69 -10.68 -0.83 -0.90
C LYS A 69 -11.56 0.06 -1.76
N LEU A 70 -11.01 0.60 -2.84
CA LEU A 70 -11.78 1.42 -3.77
C LEU A 70 -12.91 0.61 -4.43
N ALA A 71 -12.64 -0.62 -4.87
CA ALA A 71 -13.64 -1.50 -5.45
C ALA A 71 -14.75 -1.84 -4.44
N ALA A 72 -14.41 -2.10 -3.17
CA ALA A 72 -15.37 -2.31 -2.10
C ALA A 72 -16.22 -1.06 -1.84
N ASP A 73 -15.60 0.12 -1.80
CA ASP A 73 -16.30 1.41 -1.63
C ASP A 73 -17.26 1.70 -2.80
N VAL A 74 -16.82 1.45 -4.04
CA VAL A 74 -17.67 1.59 -5.24
C VAL A 74 -18.84 0.61 -5.18
N SER A 75 -18.58 -0.66 -4.83
CA SER A 75 -19.61 -1.69 -4.64
C SER A 75 -20.62 -1.29 -3.56
N ALA A 76 -20.17 -0.73 -2.44
CA ALA A 76 -21.05 -0.24 -1.38
C ALA A 76 -21.91 0.95 -1.81
N ARG A 77 -21.42 1.78 -2.75
CA ARG A 77 -22.10 2.97 -3.28
C ARG A 77 -23.00 2.71 -4.48
N LYS A 78 -22.82 1.59 -5.19
CA LYS A 78 -23.65 1.18 -6.35
C LYS A 78 -25.14 1.07 -6.04
N LYS A 79 -25.53 0.88 -4.79
CA LYS A 79 -26.94 0.91 -4.37
C LYS A 79 -27.46 2.29 -3.95
N ASN A 80 -26.65 3.33 -4.06
CA ASN A 80 -26.98 4.67 -3.59
C ASN A 80 -27.33 5.62 -4.75
N VAL A 81 -28.33 6.45 -4.56
CA VAL A 81 -28.76 7.51 -5.48
C VAL A 81 -28.88 8.82 -4.74
N ILE A 82 -28.49 9.94 -5.36
CA ILE A 82 -28.80 11.27 -4.84
C ILE A 82 -30.08 11.76 -5.50
N MET A 83 -31.08 12.04 -4.67
CA MET A 83 -32.36 12.62 -5.07
C MET A 83 -32.42 14.08 -4.61
N PHE A 84 -32.88 14.98 -5.48
CA PHE A 84 -33.09 16.39 -5.16
C PHE A 84 -34.57 16.70 -5.15
N GLY A 85 -34.97 17.68 -4.34
CA GLY A 85 -36.38 18.09 -4.25
C GLY A 85 -37.26 17.12 -3.45
N VAL A 86 -36.64 16.15 -2.76
CA VAL A 86 -37.31 15.29 -1.78
C VAL A 86 -36.89 15.70 -0.37
N LYS A 87 -37.84 15.78 0.56
CA LYS A 87 -37.62 16.26 1.92
C LYS A 87 -37.51 15.14 2.93
N ASP A 88 -38.20 14.04 2.69
CA ASP A 88 -38.29 12.93 3.62
C ASP A 88 -38.43 11.58 2.93
N LYS A 89 -38.51 10.54 3.77
CA LYS A 89 -38.63 9.15 3.36
C LYS A 89 -39.97 8.86 2.67
N LEU A 90 -41.03 9.60 2.99
CA LEU A 90 -42.36 9.41 2.42
C LEU A 90 -42.40 9.94 0.98
N GLU A 91 -41.84 11.12 0.73
CA GLU A 91 -41.72 11.69 -0.62
C GLU A 91 -40.91 10.75 -1.52
N ILE A 92 -39.82 10.15 -1.03
CA ILE A 92 -39.04 9.17 -1.80
C ILE A 92 -39.90 7.96 -2.18
N THR A 93 -40.71 7.41 -1.26
CA THR A 93 -41.59 6.28 -1.58
C THR A 93 -42.64 6.66 -2.63
N GLN A 94 -43.20 7.87 -2.56
CA GLN A 94 -44.13 8.37 -3.59
C GLN A 94 -43.47 8.47 -4.96
N VAL A 95 -42.21 8.93 -5.02
CA VAL A 95 -41.44 8.97 -6.27
C VAL A 95 -41.21 7.57 -6.82
N LEU A 96 -40.80 6.62 -5.97
CA LEU A 96 -40.60 5.23 -6.41
C LEU A 96 -41.90 4.59 -6.91
N GLN A 97 -43.04 4.89 -6.29
CA GLN A 97 -44.35 4.43 -6.75
C GLN A 97 -44.74 5.00 -8.11
N LYS A 98 -44.48 6.29 -8.37
CA LYS A 98 -44.71 6.89 -9.70
C LYS A 98 -43.85 6.25 -10.78
N LEU A 99 -42.61 5.91 -10.44
CA LEU A 99 -41.72 5.13 -11.31
C LEU A 99 -42.12 3.64 -11.39
N GLU A 100 -43.21 3.20 -10.76
CA GLU A 100 -43.65 1.80 -10.69
C GLU A 100 -42.53 0.86 -10.15
N ILE A 101 -41.76 1.35 -9.18
CA ILE A 101 -40.70 0.59 -8.51
C ILE A 101 -41.22 0.16 -7.14
N SER A 102 -41.42 -1.15 -6.98
CA SER A 102 -41.89 -1.72 -5.71
C SER A 102 -40.73 -1.91 -4.74
N VAL A 103 -40.70 -1.09 -3.69
CA VAL A 103 -39.73 -1.15 -2.60
C VAL A 103 -40.44 -0.83 -1.29
N LYS A 104 -40.20 -1.63 -0.25
CA LYS A 104 -40.73 -1.35 1.08
C LYS A 104 -40.02 -0.14 1.67
N GLN A 105 -40.79 0.72 2.33
CA GLN A 105 -40.23 1.93 2.94
C GLN A 105 -39.15 1.57 3.96
N GLU A 106 -39.33 0.56 4.81
CA GLU A 106 -38.33 0.11 5.79
C GLU A 106 -36.95 -0.22 5.20
N ASP A 107 -36.90 -0.73 3.97
CA ASP A 107 -35.66 -1.18 3.31
C ASP A 107 -34.84 -0.03 2.70
N VAL A 108 -35.43 1.16 2.58
CA VAL A 108 -34.76 2.36 2.07
C VAL A 108 -34.16 3.13 3.24
N ARG A 109 -32.87 3.47 3.14
CA ARG A 109 -32.22 4.40 4.08
C ARG A 109 -32.00 5.72 3.40
N VAL A 110 -32.36 6.80 4.10
CA VAL A 110 -32.26 8.16 3.57
C VAL A 110 -31.37 8.95 4.50
N LYS A 111 -30.39 9.66 3.93
CA LYS A 111 -29.53 10.59 4.66
C LYS A 111 -29.56 11.94 3.95
N GLN A 112 -29.91 12.99 4.69
CA GLN A 112 -29.84 14.34 4.15
C GLN A 112 -28.38 14.75 4.01
N ILE A 113 -28.02 15.26 2.84
CA ILE A 113 -26.67 15.75 2.57
C ILE A 113 -26.65 17.24 2.95
N PRO A 114 -25.80 17.67 3.89
CA PRO A 114 -25.68 19.07 4.24
C PRO A 114 -25.23 19.89 3.02
N THR A 115 -25.96 20.94 2.67
CA THR A 115 -25.54 21.85 1.59
C THR A 115 -25.71 23.30 2.00
N ARG A 116 -24.94 24.19 1.35
CA ARG A 116 -25.03 25.64 1.51
C ARG A 116 -26.08 26.28 0.59
N LYS A 117 -26.73 25.48 -0.27
CA LYS A 117 -27.71 25.94 -1.26
C LYS A 117 -29.12 25.59 -0.80
N GLU A 118 -30.13 26.27 -1.33
CA GLU A 118 -31.56 25.98 -1.11
C GLU A 118 -32.00 24.60 -1.63
N VAL A 119 -31.11 23.90 -2.33
CA VAL A 119 -31.38 22.54 -2.80
C VAL A 119 -31.05 21.56 -1.67
N ASN A 120 -32.03 20.74 -1.30
CA ASN A 120 -31.92 19.69 -0.28
C ASN A 120 -31.73 18.32 -0.95
N PRO A 121 -30.50 17.91 -1.30
CA PRO A 121 -30.21 16.56 -1.74
C PRO A 121 -30.29 15.55 -0.59
N CYS A 122 -30.84 14.39 -0.92
CA CYS A 122 -30.88 13.23 -0.07
C CYS A 122 -30.10 12.09 -0.72
N LEU A 123 -29.20 11.48 0.05
CA LEU A 123 -28.60 10.20 -0.28
C LEU A 123 -29.60 9.10 0.06
N VAL A 124 -30.06 8.40 -0.96
CA VAL A 124 -31.00 7.28 -0.87
C VAL A 124 -30.24 6.00 -1.10
N CYS A 125 -30.15 5.15 -0.07
CA CYS A 125 -29.51 3.85 -0.13
C CYS A 125 -30.59 2.77 -0.27
N PHE A 126 -30.56 2.05 -1.38
CA PHE A 126 -31.45 0.91 -1.66
C PHE A 126 -30.90 -0.40 -1.07
N PRO A 127 -31.75 -1.42 -0.88
CA PRO A 127 -31.31 -2.73 -0.38
C PRO A 127 -30.43 -3.48 -1.39
N ASN A 128 -30.60 -3.24 -2.70
CA ASN A 128 -29.79 -3.84 -3.76
C ASN A 128 -29.51 -2.85 -4.91
N GLU A 129 -28.52 -3.17 -5.74
CA GLU A 129 -28.11 -2.38 -6.91
C GLU A 129 -29.18 -2.37 -8.02
N GLY A 130 -29.93 -3.47 -8.19
CA GLY A 130 -30.96 -3.57 -9.23
C GLY A 130 -32.07 -2.51 -9.11
N ILE A 131 -32.41 -2.09 -7.89
CA ILE A 131 -33.33 -0.97 -7.67
C ILE A 131 -32.73 0.34 -8.14
N ASN A 132 -31.43 0.59 -7.87
CA ASN A 132 -30.75 1.78 -8.39
C ASN A 132 -30.82 1.80 -9.92
N ASP A 133 -30.47 0.69 -10.57
CA ASP A 133 -30.52 0.57 -12.03
C ASP A 133 -31.92 0.86 -12.58
N LEU A 134 -32.98 0.35 -11.92
CA LEU A 134 -34.36 0.63 -12.28
C LEU A 134 -34.72 2.11 -12.12
N VAL A 135 -34.34 2.73 -11.00
CA VAL A 135 -34.54 4.17 -10.75
C VAL A 135 -33.85 4.99 -11.82
N MET A 136 -32.60 4.66 -12.14
CA MET A 136 -31.78 5.38 -13.11
C MET A 136 -32.24 5.16 -14.55
N LYS A 137 -32.83 4.00 -14.87
CA LYS A 137 -33.46 3.72 -16.16
C LYS A 137 -34.77 4.49 -16.33
N LYS A 138 -35.60 4.56 -15.28
CA LYS A 138 -36.92 5.20 -15.33
C LYS A 138 -36.91 6.71 -15.07
N LYS A 139 -35.81 7.29 -14.58
CA LYS A 139 -35.70 8.75 -14.40
C LYS A 139 -35.87 9.55 -15.69
N GLY A 140 -35.57 8.94 -16.85
CA GLY A 140 -35.68 9.61 -18.15
C GLY A 140 -37.11 9.75 -18.66
N SER A 141 -38.05 8.94 -18.15
CA SER A 141 -39.46 8.95 -18.56
C SER A 141 -40.32 9.92 -17.74
N GLU A 142 -39.91 10.26 -16.52
CA GLU A 142 -40.58 11.27 -15.69
C GLU A 142 -39.60 12.40 -15.38
N GLY A 143 -39.75 13.54 -16.06
CA GLY A 143 -38.84 14.70 -16.00
C GLY A 143 -38.74 15.44 -14.66
N TYR A 144 -38.82 14.75 -13.53
CA TYR A 144 -39.00 15.33 -12.20
C TYR A 144 -37.78 15.26 -11.27
N PHE A 145 -36.68 14.58 -11.62
CA PHE A 145 -35.54 14.44 -10.72
C PHE A 145 -34.18 14.60 -11.40
N ASN A 146 -33.41 15.60 -10.98
CA ASN A 146 -31.99 15.73 -11.31
C ASN A 146 -31.15 14.66 -10.57
N LEU A 147 -31.29 13.38 -10.91
CA LEU A 147 -30.53 12.31 -10.25
C LEU A 147 -29.10 12.25 -10.78
N GLN A 148 -28.13 12.40 -9.88
CA GLN A 148 -26.70 12.17 -10.16
C GLN A 148 -26.21 10.90 -9.46
N ILE A 149 -25.45 10.07 -10.19
CA ILE A 149 -24.72 8.93 -9.63
C ILE A 149 -23.43 9.46 -9.02
N TYR A 150 -23.07 8.98 -7.81
CA TYR A 150 -21.70 9.08 -7.32
C TYR A 150 -21.03 7.71 -7.39
N GLY A 151 -20.22 7.49 -8.42
CA GLY A 151 -19.61 6.18 -8.69
C GLY A 151 -18.53 6.16 -9.76
N THR A 152 -17.83 7.28 -9.98
CA THR A 152 -16.63 7.34 -10.83
C THR A 152 -15.44 7.83 -10.04
#